data_AF-A0A924AVR2-F1
#
_entry.id   AF-A0A924AVR2-F1
#
_cell.length_a   1.000
_cell.length_b   1.000
_cell.length_c   1.000
_cell.angle_alpha   90.00
_cell.angle_beta   90.00
_cell.angle_gamma   90.00
#
_symmetry.space_group_name_H-M   'P 1'
#
loop_
_entity.id
_entity.type
_entity.pdbx_description
1 polymer ?
#
loop_
_entity_poly.entity_id
_entity_poly.type
_entity_poly.pdbx_seq_one_letter_code
_entity_poly.pdbx_strand_id
1 'polypeptide(L)'
;GDGKVLPLVTTRALAQGLPPRGRGAGAPVAVVFGDDGAVADPVAGDGAFAAVLAPAQTGLAAFDGTIRTEVRFSVAGRAGAQLFDVIYSPVLPAVWTGQVRDALEDGSLNFYLKADIRQAGRYIVTGRVDDARGKPFALLTFNDLLGTGPNEVRLSMFGKLMRDQAPALPLTLRDVEGYLLKEDTDPDRALMPRLEGAAHVAKTYPLTAFSSAEWHSEERSRYLNEFGKDVAQARAALEKLDPGVALPKSACDAHVGPNY
;
A
#
# COMPACT_ATOMS: atom_id res chain seq x y z
N GLY A 1 17.75 -16.28 -30.19
CA GLY A 1 17.51 -14.98 -30.86
C GLY A 1 18.64 -14.08 -30.45
N ASP A 2 19.46 -13.64 -31.38
CA ASP A 2 20.83 -13.12 -31.15
C ASP A 2 20.89 -11.68 -30.62
N GLY A 3 20.07 -11.33 -29.62
CA GLY A 3 20.21 -10.10 -28.81
C GLY A 3 20.23 -8.76 -29.54
N LYS A 4 20.00 -8.73 -30.87
CA LYS A 4 20.15 -7.52 -31.67
C LYS A 4 18.93 -6.61 -31.49
N VAL A 5 19.18 -5.42 -30.96
CA VAL A 5 18.19 -4.34 -30.85
C VAL A 5 17.64 -4.01 -32.24
N LEU A 6 16.32 -4.01 -32.38
CA LEU A 6 15.65 -3.64 -33.61
C LEU A 6 15.28 -2.15 -33.57
N PRO A 7 15.41 -1.41 -34.68
CA PRO A 7 15.05 0.00 -34.71
C PRO A 7 13.54 0.15 -34.44
N LEU A 8 13.24 0.93 -33.41
CA LEU A 8 11.89 1.30 -33.00
C LEU A 8 11.67 2.78 -33.34
N VAL A 9 10.49 3.09 -33.87
CA VAL A 9 10.05 4.48 -34.09
C VAL A 9 8.71 4.69 -33.41
N THR A 10 8.66 5.60 -32.45
CA THR A 10 7.39 6.06 -31.85
C THR A 10 6.62 6.87 -32.90
N THR A 11 5.42 6.41 -33.25
CA THR A 11 4.55 7.08 -34.24
C THR A 11 3.56 8.02 -33.57
N ARG A 12 3.16 7.72 -32.34
CA ARG A 12 2.28 8.57 -31.52
C ARG A 12 2.40 8.17 -30.06
N ALA A 13 2.47 9.13 -29.15
CA ALA A 13 2.36 8.87 -27.72
C ALA A 13 1.52 9.96 -27.06
N LEU A 14 0.41 9.56 -26.44
CA LEU A 14 -0.55 10.47 -25.81
C LEU A 14 -0.96 9.98 -24.42
N ALA A 15 -0.98 10.90 -23.47
CA ALA A 15 -1.54 10.71 -22.13
C ALA A 15 -2.93 11.36 -22.03
N GLN A 16 -3.88 10.67 -21.42
CA GLN A 16 -5.21 11.21 -21.15
C GLN A 16 -5.80 10.63 -19.87
N GLY A 17 -6.63 11.40 -19.18
CA GLY A 17 -7.41 10.89 -18.06
C GLY A 17 -8.47 9.89 -18.56
N LEU A 18 -8.67 8.81 -17.82
CA LEU A 18 -9.77 7.86 -18.00
C LEU A 18 -10.91 8.25 -17.06
N PRO A 19 -11.88 9.06 -17.51
CA PRO A 19 -13.01 9.42 -16.67
C PRO A 19 -13.90 8.21 -16.38
N PRO A 20 -14.63 8.22 -15.24
CA PRO A 20 -15.77 7.34 -15.04
C PRO A 20 -16.78 7.47 -16.19
N ARG A 21 -17.54 6.41 -16.46
CA ARG A 21 -18.50 6.36 -17.57
C ARG A 21 -19.41 7.60 -17.57
N GLY A 22 -19.48 8.30 -18.71
CA GLY A 22 -20.38 9.43 -18.92
C GLY A 22 -19.77 10.83 -18.77
N ARG A 23 -18.50 10.96 -18.35
CA ARG A 23 -17.77 12.23 -18.36
C ARG A 23 -16.78 12.27 -19.53
N GLY A 24 -16.67 13.41 -20.21
CA GLY A 24 -15.71 13.57 -21.31
C GLY A 24 -14.27 13.51 -20.80
N ALA A 25 -13.39 12.79 -21.52
CA ALA A 25 -11.97 12.84 -21.25
C ALA A 25 -11.44 14.24 -21.58
N GLY A 26 -10.56 14.79 -20.74
CA GLY A 26 -9.85 16.02 -21.05
C GLY A 26 -9.01 15.89 -22.32
N ALA A 27 -8.55 17.01 -22.87
CA ALA A 27 -7.69 16.99 -24.05
C ALA A 27 -6.42 16.14 -23.80
N PRO A 28 -6.04 15.25 -24.73
CA PRO A 28 -4.85 14.43 -24.56
C PRO A 28 -3.58 15.28 -24.59
N VAL A 29 -2.58 14.87 -23.83
CA VAL A 29 -1.25 15.49 -23.73
C VAL A 29 -0.26 14.65 -24.53
N ALA A 30 0.52 15.28 -25.41
CA ALA A 30 1.59 14.59 -26.11
C ALA A 30 2.74 14.23 -25.16
N VAL A 31 3.23 13.00 -25.25
CA VAL A 31 4.37 12.50 -24.48
C VAL A 31 5.48 12.15 -25.47
N VAL A 32 6.70 12.61 -25.22
CA VAL A 32 7.83 12.37 -26.12
C VAL A 32 8.67 11.23 -25.56
N PHE A 33 8.75 10.14 -26.32
CA PHE A 33 9.63 9.01 -26.03
C PHE A 33 10.92 9.14 -26.83
N GLY A 34 12.06 8.99 -26.16
CA GLY A 34 13.40 9.05 -26.75
C GLY A 34 14.33 7.98 -26.19
N ASP A 35 15.38 7.69 -26.96
CA ASP A 35 16.52 6.83 -26.63
C ASP A 35 17.79 7.68 -26.86
N ASP A 36 17.89 8.76 -26.08
CA ASP A 36 18.82 9.88 -26.26
C ASP A 36 19.80 10.07 -25.10
N GLY A 37 19.76 9.20 -24.09
CA GLY A 37 20.57 9.28 -22.88
C GLY A 37 20.23 10.49 -22.01
N ALA A 38 19.03 11.06 -22.14
CA ALA A 38 18.59 12.22 -21.37
C ALA A 38 17.44 11.89 -20.41
N VAL A 39 17.43 12.61 -19.28
CA VAL A 39 16.35 12.64 -18.28
C VAL A 39 15.93 11.26 -17.77
N ALA A 40 15.02 10.59 -18.48
CA ALA A 40 14.45 9.29 -18.14
C ALA A 40 15.17 8.12 -18.83
N ASP A 41 16.02 8.39 -19.81
CA ASP A 41 16.87 7.40 -20.46
C ASP A 41 18.32 7.54 -19.97
N PRO A 42 18.88 6.56 -19.24
CA PRO A 42 20.25 6.61 -18.74
C PRO A 42 21.32 6.27 -19.80
N VAL A 43 20.98 5.62 -20.92
CA VAL A 43 21.97 5.13 -21.90
C VAL A 43 21.46 5.31 -23.32
N ALA A 44 22.01 6.31 -24.02
CA ALA A 44 21.62 6.58 -25.41
C ALA A 44 21.93 5.42 -26.37
N GLY A 45 20.96 5.10 -27.22
CA GLY A 45 21.07 4.17 -28.34
C GLY A 45 21.07 2.69 -27.95
N ASP A 46 20.60 2.35 -26.74
CA ASP A 46 20.53 0.96 -26.26
C ASP A 46 19.21 0.27 -26.63
N GLY A 47 18.27 1.01 -27.24
CA GLY A 47 16.95 0.55 -27.63
C GLY A 47 15.88 0.68 -26.55
N ALA A 48 16.21 1.25 -25.38
CA ALA A 48 15.27 1.53 -24.32
C ALA A 48 14.70 2.95 -24.45
N PHE A 49 13.47 3.05 -24.96
CA PHE A 49 12.79 4.34 -25.09
C PHE A 49 12.14 4.75 -23.77
N ALA A 50 12.44 5.96 -23.30
CA ALA A 50 11.89 6.53 -22.08
C ALA A 50 11.20 7.88 -22.32
N ALA A 51 10.31 8.26 -21.41
CA ALA A 51 9.62 9.55 -21.43
C ALA A 51 9.29 10.02 -20.02
N VAL A 52 9.06 11.33 -19.87
CA VAL A 52 8.54 11.93 -18.63
C VAL A 52 7.15 12.51 -18.87
N LEU A 53 6.21 12.14 -18.01
CA LEU A 53 4.92 12.78 -17.88
C LEU A 53 4.86 13.47 -16.52
N ALA A 54 4.63 14.79 -16.51
CA ALA A 54 4.40 15.58 -15.30
C ALA A 54 2.96 16.10 -15.30
N PRO A 55 1.94 15.34 -14.82
CA PRO A 55 0.53 15.69 -14.98
C PRO A 55 0.18 17.10 -14.49
N ALA A 56 0.75 17.50 -13.34
CA ALA A 56 0.57 18.82 -12.73
C ALA A 56 1.01 20.01 -13.61
N GLN A 57 1.84 19.78 -14.63
CA GLN A 57 2.35 20.81 -15.54
C GLN A 57 1.65 20.78 -16.92
N THR A 58 0.54 20.04 -17.04
CA THR A 58 -0.15 19.79 -18.30
C THR A 58 -1.65 20.06 -18.18
N GLY A 59 -2.42 19.82 -19.25
CA GLY A 59 -3.88 19.83 -19.19
C GLY A 59 -4.50 18.79 -18.24
N LEU A 60 -3.69 17.88 -17.68
CA LEU A 60 -4.11 16.87 -16.70
C LEU A 60 -3.97 17.33 -15.25
N ALA A 61 -3.54 18.58 -14.99
CA ALA A 61 -3.19 19.03 -13.65
C ALA A 61 -4.32 18.88 -12.62
N ALA A 62 -5.57 19.10 -13.03
CA ALA A 62 -6.76 19.00 -12.19
C ALA A 62 -7.48 17.63 -12.28
N PHE A 63 -6.95 16.70 -13.06
CA PHE A 63 -7.53 15.36 -13.17
C PHE A 63 -7.30 14.57 -11.88
N ASP A 64 -8.27 13.78 -11.43
CA ASP A 64 -8.15 12.86 -10.28
C ASP A 64 -8.64 11.49 -10.76
N GLY A 65 -7.76 10.48 -10.76
CA GLY A 65 -8.04 9.15 -11.28
C GLY A 65 -6.92 8.56 -12.13
N THR A 66 -7.27 7.59 -12.97
CA THR A 66 -6.28 6.89 -13.82
C THR A 66 -5.94 7.71 -15.06
N ILE A 67 -4.66 8.05 -15.23
CA ILE A 67 -4.13 8.59 -16.48
C ILE A 67 -3.53 7.43 -17.28
N ARG A 68 -3.97 7.29 -18.53
CA ARG A 68 -3.44 6.31 -19.48
C ARG A 68 -2.58 7.00 -20.52
N THR A 69 -1.34 6.54 -20.65
CA THR A 69 -0.45 6.85 -21.76
C THR A 69 -0.49 5.71 -22.77
N GLU A 70 -0.94 5.99 -23.98
CA GLU A 70 -0.88 5.06 -25.11
C GLU A 70 0.28 5.45 -26.02
N VAL A 71 1.20 4.51 -26.24
CA VAL A 71 2.33 4.64 -27.16
C VAL A 71 2.10 3.71 -28.34
N ARG A 72 2.05 4.28 -29.54
CA ARG A 72 2.06 3.55 -30.81
C ARG A 72 3.44 3.66 -31.42
N PHE A 73 3.95 2.55 -31.93
CA PHE A 73 5.29 2.47 -32.48
C PHE A 73 5.36 1.51 -33.66
N SER A 74 6.47 1.54 -34.40
CA SER A 74 6.79 0.60 -35.47
C SER A 74 8.16 -0.02 -35.20
N VAL A 75 8.26 -1.35 -35.29
CA VAL A 75 9.52 -2.10 -35.21
C VAL A 75 9.64 -2.97 -36.45
N ALA A 76 10.70 -2.78 -37.23
CA ALA A 76 10.91 -3.50 -38.51
C ALA A 76 9.67 -3.47 -39.43
N GLY A 77 8.97 -2.33 -39.49
CA GLY A 77 7.78 -2.13 -40.33
C GLY A 77 6.48 -2.72 -39.77
N ARG A 78 6.50 -3.31 -38.56
CA ARG A 78 5.31 -3.83 -37.87
C ARG A 78 4.84 -2.84 -36.81
N ALA A 79 3.56 -2.47 -36.89
CA ALA A 79 2.94 -1.61 -35.89
C ALA A 79 2.76 -2.35 -34.56
N GLY A 80 2.98 -1.64 -33.46
CA GLY A 80 2.73 -2.08 -32.09
C GLY A 80 2.14 -0.95 -31.25
N ALA A 81 1.59 -1.32 -30.09
CA ALA A 81 1.10 -0.36 -29.11
C ALA A 81 1.38 -0.86 -27.69
N GLN A 82 1.65 0.06 -26.77
CA GLN A 82 1.82 -0.19 -25.35
C GLN A 82 1.00 0.82 -24.54
N LEU A 83 0.45 0.37 -23.41
CA LEU A 83 -0.28 1.19 -22.47
C LEU A 83 0.47 1.29 -21.15
N PHE A 84 0.47 2.47 -20.56
CA PHE A 84 0.96 2.76 -19.22
C PHE A 84 -0.12 3.48 -18.44
N ASP A 85 -0.56 2.92 -17.32
CA ASP A 85 -1.57 3.51 -16.45
C ASP A 85 -0.93 3.98 -15.15
N VAL A 86 -1.26 5.19 -14.73
CA VAL A 86 -0.87 5.73 -13.43
C VAL A 86 -2.10 6.27 -12.71
N ILE A 87 -2.22 5.99 -11.42
CA ILE A 87 -3.24 6.63 -10.57
C ILE A 87 -2.67 7.99 -10.15
N TYR A 88 -3.34 9.06 -10.54
CA TYR A 88 -2.96 10.42 -10.23
C TYR A 88 -3.99 11.04 -9.29
N SER A 89 -3.51 11.66 -8.21
CA SER A 89 -4.34 12.49 -7.35
C SER A 89 -3.73 13.88 -7.26
N PRO A 90 -4.47 14.94 -7.64
CA PRO A 90 -3.94 16.30 -7.74
C PRO A 90 -3.83 16.98 -6.37
N VAL A 91 -4.50 16.42 -5.36
CA VAL A 91 -4.52 16.95 -4.00
C VAL A 91 -3.92 15.91 -3.07
N LEU A 92 -2.86 16.30 -2.36
CA LEU A 92 -2.29 15.48 -1.29
C LEU A 92 -3.15 15.64 -0.04
N PRO A 93 -3.78 14.57 0.48
CA PRO A 93 -4.60 14.63 1.68
C PRO A 93 -3.73 14.72 2.94
N ALA A 94 -2.46 14.32 2.85
CA ALA A 94 -1.46 14.42 3.89
C ALA A 94 -0.05 14.42 3.28
N VAL A 95 0.94 14.88 4.04
CA VAL A 95 2.37 14.81 3.69
C VAL A 95 3.19 14.26 4.85
N TRP A 96 4.20 13.44 4.55
CA TRP A 96 5.13 12.97 5.56
C TRP A 96 5.98 14.13 6.11
N THR A 97 6.26 14.10 7.40
CA THR A 97 7.07 15.11 8.08
C THR A 97 8.10 14.46 8.99
N GLY A 98 9.21 15.15 9.24
CA GLY A 98 10.26 14.68 10.13
C GLY A 98 10.95 13.39 9.67
N GLN A 99 11.69 12.78 10.58
CA GLN A 99 12.33 11.49 10.38
C GLN A 99 11.47 10.37 10.97
N VAL A 100 11.49 9.21 10.32
CA VAL A 100 10.93 7.98 10.89
C VAL A 100 11.74 7.61 12.12
N ARG A 101 11.06 7.13 13.17
CA ARG A 101 11.71 6.58 14.37
C ARG A 101 11.21 5.16 14.63
N ASP A 102 12.04 4.35 15.26
CA ASP A 102 11.66 3.03 15.74
C ASP A 102 11.75 2.93 17.27
N ALA A 103 10.89 2.09 17.83
CA ALA A 103 10.92 1.72 19.25
C ALA A 103 10.47 0.27 19.46
N LEU A 104 11.08 -0.40 20.43
CA LEU A 104 10.59 -1.67 20.96
C LEU A 104 9.68 -1.40 22.15
N GLU A 105 8.39 -1.68 21.99
CA GLU A 105 7.38 -1.44 23.03
C GLU A 105 6.47 -2.66 23.13
N ASP A 106 6.18 -3.10 24.36
CA ASP A 106 5.37 -4.30 24.63
C ASP A 106 5.83 -5.54 23.84
N GLY A 107 7.15 -5.64 23.65
CA GLY A 107 7.79 -6.73 22.92
C GLY A 107 7.53 -6.73 21.41
N SER A 108 7.07 -5.63 20.81
CA SER A 108 6.88 -5.45 19.37
C SER A 108 7.72 -4.30 18.85
N LEU A 109 8.24 -4.42 17.62
CA LEU A 109 8.94 -3.31 16.95
C LEU A 109 7.92 -2.40 16.27
N ASN A 110 7.91 -1.13 16.65
CA ASN A 110 7.03 -0.12 16.08
C ASN A 110 7.85 0.90 15.29
N PHE A 111 7.42 1.20 14.07
CA PHE A 111 7.89 2.33 13.29
C PHE A 111 6.86 3.44 13.37
N TYR A 112 7.32 4.64 13.67
CA TYR A 112 6.50 5.83 13.84
C TYR A 112 6.85 6.84 12.75
N LEU A 113 5.86 7.15 11.93
CA LEU A 113 5.95 8.09 10.82
C LEU A 113 5.09 9.30 11.14
N LYS A 114 5.68 10.49 11.16
CA LYS A 114 4.90 11.72 11.35
C LYS A 114 4.33 12.17 10.02
N ALA A 115 3.09 12.65 10.06
CA ALA A 115 2.41 13.20 8.90
C ALA A 115 1.66 14.47 9.30
N ASP A 116 1.66 15.45 8.40
CA ASP A 116 0.76 16.59 8.47
C ASP A 116 -0.50 16.28 7.64
N ILE A 117 -1.62 16.07 8.32
CA ILE A 117 -2.89 15.64 7.75
C ILE A 117 -3.70 16.88 7.35
N ARG A 118 -3.96 17.03 6.06
CA ARG A 118 -4.73 18.16 5.52
C ARG A 118 -6.21 17.86 5.45
N GLN A 119 -6.57 16.58 5.30
CA GLN A 119 -7.95 16.10 5.25
C GLN A 119 -8.12 15.00 6.30
N ALA A 120 -8.99 15.23 7.30
CA ALA A 120 -9.32 14.20 8.27
C ALA A 120 -10.07 13.04 7.60
N GLY A 121 -9.87 11.82 8.11
CA GLY A 121 -10.56 10.64 7.61
C GLY A 121 -9.77 9.35 7.85
N ARG A 122 -10.18 8.27 7.18
CA ARG A 122 -9.55 6.95 7.35
C ARG A 122 -8.33 6.82 6.45
N TYR A 123 -7.16 6.68 7.05
CA TYR A 123 -5.91 6.49 6.34
C TYR A 123 -5.50 5.03 6.37
N ILE A 124 -5.11 4.52 5.21
CA ILE A 124 -4.44 3.23 5.08
C ILE A 124 -2.99 3.53 4.72
N VAL A 125 -2.06 3.02 5.51
CA VAL A 125 -0.63 3.14 5.27
C VAL A 125 -0.02 1.76 5.31
N THR A 126 0.77 1.42 4.31
CA THR A 126 1.51 0.16 4.22
C THR A 126 2.99 0.43 4.11
N GLY A 127 3.79 -0.46 4.69
CA GLY A 127 5.24 -0.41 4.58
C GLY A 127 5.83 -1.81 4.59
N ARG A 128 6.83 -2.05 3.75
CA ARG A 128 7.53 -3.32 3.72
C ARG A 128 8.72 -3.29 4.67
N VAL A 129 9.02 -4.44 5.26
CA VAL A 129 10.23 -4.62 6.06
C VAL A 129 11.07 -5.71 5.43
N ASP A 130 12.31 -5.38 5.09
CA ASP A 130 13.31 -6.34 4.63
C ASP A 130 14.32 -6.62 5.76
N ASP A 131 14.89 -7.83 5.78
CA ASP A 131 16.01 -8.19 6.65
C ASP A 131 17.34 -7.61 6.14
N ALA A 132 18.42 -7.71 6.94
CA ALA A 132 19.73 -7.17 6.58
C ALA A 132 20.36 -7.80 5.31
N ARG A 133 19.81 -8.90 4.79
CA ARG A 133 20.23 -9.53 3.54
C ARG A 133 19.37 -9.09 2.36
N GLY A 134 18.46 -8.13 2.56
CA GLY A 134 17.52 -7.66 1.55
C GLY A 134 16.35 -8.61 1.31
N LYS A 135 16.12 -9.60 2.18
CA LYS A 135 14.99 -10.52 2.05
C LYS A 135 13.72 -9.88 2.61
N PRO A 136 12.60 -9.84 1.84
CA PRO A 136 11.32 -9.43 2.38
C PRO A 136 10.94 -10.26 3.61
N PHE A 137 10.62 -9.56 4.71
CA PHE A 137 10.36 -10.16 6.00
C PHE A 137 8.91 -9.95 6.45
N ALA A 138 8.39 -8.72 6.35
CA ALA A 138 7.04 -8.39 6.76
C ALA A 138 6.40 -7.29 5.89
N LEU A 139 5.07 -7.27 5.87
CA LEU A 139 4.27 -6.13 5.40
C LEU A 139 3.50 -5.60 6.61
N LEU A 140 3.70 -4.32 6.91
CA LEU A 140 3.04 -3.64 8.02
C LEU A 140 1.93 -2.77 7.47
N THR A 141 0.80 -2.74 8.16
CA THR A 141 -0.37 -1.95 7.77
C THR A 141 -0.87 -1.15 8.97
N PHE A 142 -1.23 0.09 8.71
CA PHE A 142 -2.02 0.95 9.57
C PHE A 142 -3.35 1.25 8.86
N ASN A 143 -4.46 1.17 9.59
CA ASN A 143 -5.80 1.48 9.08
C ASN A 143 -6.63 2.15 10.17
N ASP A 144 -6.57 3.47 10.25
CA ASP A 144 -7.33 4.20 11.27
C ASP A 144 -7.72 5.62 10.85
N LEU A 145 -8.59 6.23 11.64
CA LEU A 145 -9.01 7.62 11.52
C LEU A 145 -7.90 8.55 12.02
N LEU A 146 -7.54 9.53 11.19
CA LEU A 146 -6.63 10.61 11.57
C LEU A 146 -7.36 11.95 11.48
N GLY A 147 -7.12 12.82 12.47
CA GLY A 147 -7.62 14.19 12.49
C GLY A 147 -6.75 15.11 11.64
N THR A 148 -7.20 16.34 11.37
CA THR A 148 -6.36 17.35 10.68
C THR A 148 -5.19 17.81 11.56
N GLY A 149 -4.08 18.18 10.91
CA GLY A 149 -2.84 18.64 11.53
C GLY A 149 -1.83 17.53 11.79
N PRO A 150 -0.87 17.75 12.72
CA PRO A 150 0.19 16.79 13.01
C PRO A 150 -0.35 15.50 13.63
N ASN A 151 -0.07 14.37 12.99
CA ASN A 151 -0.40 13.03 13.48
C ASN A 151 0.82 12.11 13.37
N GLU A 152 0.75 10.97 14.06
CA GLU A 152 1.75 9.92 13.98
C GLU A 152 1.10 8.60 13.56
N VAL A 153 1.64 7.99 12.51
CA VAL A 153 1.24 6.68 12.00
C VAL A 153 2.16 5.64 12.60
N ARG A 154 1.58 4.63 13.27
CA ARG A 154 2.31 3.53 13.89
C ARG A 154 2.19 2.25 13.05
N LEU A 155 3.27 1.87 12.40
CA LEU A 155 3.41 0.56 11.73
C LEU A 155 4.03 -0.43 12.71
N SER A 156 3.26 -1.43 13.15
CA SER A 156 3.66 -2.35 14.21
C SER A 156 4.01 -3.73 13.67
N MET A 157 5.16 -4.26 14.08
CA MET A 157 5.60 -5.62 13.81
C MET A 157 5.70 -6.41 15.11
N PHE A 158 4.89 -7.46 15.20
CA PHE A 158 4.73 -8.22 16.42
C PHE A 158 5.95 -9.07 16.76
N GLY A 159 6.29 -9.12 18.05
CA GLY A 159 7.48 -9.81 18.53
C GLY A 159 7.53 -11.30 18.21
N LYS A 160 6.37 -11.97 18.17
CA LYS A 160 6.32 -13.40 17.87
C LYS A 160 6.88 -13.69 16.48
N LEU A 161 6.58 -12.85 15.49
CA LEU A 161 7.14 -12.98 14.14
C LEU A 161 8.67 -12.91 14.17
N MET A 162 9.24 -11.99 14.97
CA MET A 162 10.68 -11.84 15.15
C MET A 162 11.31 -13.07 15.81
N ARG A 163 10.65 -13.63 16.83
CA ARG A 163 11.11 -14.81 17.58
C ARG A 163 11.11 -16.06 16.70
N ASP A 164 10.02 -16.28 15.98
CA ASP A 164 9.80 -17.52 15.23
C ASP A 164 10.65 -17.58 13.95
N GLN A 165 10.87 -16.45 13.29
CA GLN A 165 11.56 -16.41 12.01
C GLN A 165 13.02 -15.96 12.11
N ALA A 166 13.43 -15.37 13.23
CA ALA A 166 14.81 -14.94 13.51
C ALA A 166 15.50 -14.26 12.30
N PRO A 167 14.98 -13.11 11.81
CA PRO A 167 15.53 -12.46 10.63
C PRO A 167 16.95 -11.93 10.85
N ALA A 168 17.68 -11.68 9.76
CA ALA A 168 18.95 -10.98 9.83
C ALA A 168 18.73 -9.50 10.21
N LEU A 169 19.41 -9.02 11.25
CA LEU A 169 19.30 -7.64 11.73
C LEU A 169 20.46 -6.78 11.22
N PRO A 170 20.30 -5.44 11.10
CA PRO A 170 19.09 -4.66 11.35
C PRO A 170 18.03 -4.82 10.26
N LEU A 171 16.77 -4.52 10.60
CA LEU A 171 15.66 -4.51 9.66
C LEU A 171 15.52 -3.14 8.99
N THR A 172 15.02 -3.12 7.76
CA THR A 172 14.80 -1.88 7.02
C THR A 172 13.34 -1.74 6.62
N LEU A 173 12.68 -0.67 7.10
CA LEU A 173 11.39 -0.22 6.58
C LEU A 173 11.61 0.46 5.23
N ARG A 174 10.84 0.05 4.23
CA ARG A 174 10.95 0.55 2.86
C ARG A 174 9.60 0.64 2.16
N ASP A 175 9.59 1.40 1.07
CA ASP A 175 8.48 1.50 0.12
C ASP A 175 7.15 1.79 0.86
N VAL A 176 7.12 2.89 1.61
CA VAL A 176 5.94 3.27 2.40
C VAL A 176 4.95 3.99 1.51
N GLU A 177 3.72 3.50 1.50
CA GLU A 177 2.61 4.03 0.72
C GLU A 177 1.46 4.38 1.66
N GLY A 178 0.79 5.50 1.40
CA GLY A 178 -0.34 5.94 2.20
C GLY A 178 -1.43 6.55 1.34
N TYR A 179 -2.68 6.39 1.75
CA TYR A 179 -3.81 7.07 1.13
C TYR A 179 -4.94 7.32 2.13
N LEU A 180 -5.69 8.39 1.88
CA LEU A 180 -6.99 8.64 2.49
C LEU A 180 -8.04 7.83 1.72
N LEU A 181 -8.78 6.96 2.40
CA LEU A 181 -9.92 6.25 1.84
C LEU A 181 -11.11 7.23 1.72
N LYS A 182 -11.65 7.33 0.51
CA LYS A 182 -12.89 8.06 0.21
C LYS A 182 -13.99 7.04 -0.01
N GLU A 183 -14.91 6.94 0.95
CA GLU A 183 -16.08 6.08 0.81
C GLU A 183 -16.98 6.61 -0.33
N ASP A 184 -17.59 5.69 -1.09
CA ASP A 184 -18.59 5.96 -2.12
C ASP A 184 -18.19 6.94 -3.26
N THR A 185 -16.89 7.09 -3.54
CA THR A 185 -16.37 7.96 -4.60
C THR A 185 -15.37 7.21 -5.50
N ASP A 186 -15.25 7.62 -6.77
CA ASP A 186 -14.21 7.16 -7.70
C ASP A 186 -13.31 8.34 -8.14
N PRO A 187 -11.99 8.29 -7.92
CA PRO A 187 -11.25 7.24 -7.22
C PRO A 187 -11.61 7.16 -5.73
N ASP A 188 -11.59 5.94 -5.20
CA ASP A 188 -11.87 5.60 -3.80
C ASP A 188 -10.75 6.01 -2.83
N ARG A 189 -9.73 6.70 -3.34
CA ARG A 189 -8.52 7.07 -2.59
C ARG A 189 -7.94 8.39 -3.04
N ALA A 190 -7.41 9.16 -2.09
CA ALA A 190 -6.45 10.23 -2.35
C ALA A 190 -5.07 9.80 -1.85
N LEU A 191 -4.07 9.83 -2.73
CA LEU A 191 -2.74 9.30 -2.46
C LEU A 191 -1.89 10.30 -1.66
N MET A 192 -1.11 9.79 -0.72
CA MET A 192 0.00 10.51 -0.10
C MET A 192 1.28 10.36 -0.95
N PRO A 193 2.29 11.24 -0.79
CA PRO A 193 3.61 11.01 -1.39
C PRO A 193 4.17 9.66 -0.93
N ARG A 194 4.77 8.89 -1.84
CA ARG A 194 5.43 7.62 -1.51
C ARG A 194 6.79 7.89 -0.89
N LEU A 195 7.18 7.08 0.10
CA LEU A 195 8.58 6.99 0.56
C LEU A 195 9.20 5.76 -0.12
N GLU A 196 9.72 5.97 -1.33
CA GLU A 196 10.29 4.90 -2.14
C GLU A 196 11.69 4.51 -1.65
N GLY A 197 11.99 3.20 -1.69
CA GLY A 197 13.26 2.68 -1.18
C GLY A 197 13.32 2.67 0.34
N ALA A 198 14.54 2.70 0.88
CA ALA A 198 14.77 2.61 2.32
C ALA A 198 14.29 3.88 3.05
N ALA A 199 13.21 3.76 3.82
CA ALA A 199 12.65 4.84 4.62
C ALA A 199 13.30 4.93 6.01
N HIS A 200 13.62 3.78 6.62
CA HIS A 200 14.25 3.73 7.94
C HIS A 200 15.00 2.41 8.18
N VAL A 201 16.19 2.47 8.77
CA VAL A 201 16.90 1.30 9.29
C VAL A 201 16.67 1.24 10.79
N ALA A 202 16.02 0.18 11.26
CA ALA A 202 15.72 0.00 12.68
C ALA A 202 17.00 -0.19 13.50
N LYS A 203 16.94 0.18 14.78
CA LYS A 203 17.98 -0.21 15.73
C LYS A 203 18.01 -1.75 15.85
N THR A 204 19.17 -2.27 16.21
CA THR A 204 19.30 -3.70 16.50
C THR A 204 18.78 -3.99 17.90
N TYR A 205 17.71 -4.79 17.99
CA TYR A 205 17.18 -5.29 19.26
C TYR A 205 17.47 -6.80 19.37
N PRO A 206 17.87 -7.30 20.55
CA PRO A 206 18.07 -8.74 20.72
C PRO A 206 16.73 -9.48 20.58
N LEU A 207 16.74 -10.66 19.96
CA LEU A 207 15.53 -11.46 19.74
C LEU A 207 14.79 -11.80 21.05
N THR A 208 15.51 -11.86 22.17
CA THR A 208 14.96 -12.10 23.51
C THR A 208 14.09 -10.95 24.04
N ALA A 209 14.26 -9.74 23.52
CA ALA A 209 13.45 -8.58 23.92
C ALA A 209 12.07 -8.55 23.24
N PHE A 210 11.85 -9.40 22.24
CA PHE A 210 10.56 -9.55 21.58
C PHE A 210 9.65 -10.53 22.34
N SER A 211 8.37 -10.21 22.40
CA SER A 211 7.37 -11.07 23.03
C SER A 211 7.19 -12.36 22.23
N SER A 212 7.08 -13.50 22.92
CA SER A 212 6.62 -14.77 22.32
C SER A 212 5.12 -14.99 22.42
N ALA A 213 4.38 -14.05 23.02
CA ALA A 213 2.94 -14.19 23.15
C ALA A 213 2.27 -14.22 21.76
N GLU A 214 1.17 -14.96 21.66
CA GLU A 214 0.34 -14.95 20.47
C GLU A 214 -0.19 -13.54 20.18
N TRP A 215 -0.34 -13.26 18.89
CA TRP A 215 -0.70 -11.93 18.43
C TRP A 215 -2.12 -11.53 18.85
N HIS A 216 -2.27 -10.47 19.64
CA HIS A 216 -3.53 -9.84 19.96
C HIS A 216 -3.55 -8.40 19.42
N SER A 217 -4.15 -8.16 18.25
CA SER A 217 -4.44 -6.78 17.80
C SER A 217 -5.76 -6.28 18.36
N GLU A 218 -5.90 -4.96 18.46
CA GLU A 218 -7.18 -4.30 18.77
C GLU A 218 -8.25 -4.64 17.73
N GLU A 219 -7.87 -4.79 16.46
CA GLU A 219 -8.77 -5.24 15.38
C GLU A 219 -9.23 -6.68 15.56
N ARG A 220 -8.34 -7.60 15.97
CA ARG A 220 -8.71 -8.98 16.34
C ARG A 220 -9.65 -8.96 17.54
N SER A 221 -9.36 -8.16 18.55
CA SER A 221 -10.22 -8.03 19.73
C SER A 221 -11.58 -7.45 19.37
N ARG A 222 -11.64 -6.43 18.51
CA ARG A 222 -12.90 -5.86 18.00
C ARG A 222 -13.67 -6.88 17.17
N TYR A 223 -13.01 -7.59 16.27
CA TYR A 223 -13.63 -8.62 15.45
C TYR A 223 -14.18 -9.79 16.30
N LEU A 224 -13.40 -10.26 17.28
CA LEU A 224 -13.85 -11.28 18.22
C LEU A 224 -15.00 -10.79 19.11
N ASN A 225 -14.98 -9.51 19.52
CA ASN A 225 -16.06 -8.92 20.30
C ASN A 225 -17.35 -8.77 19.47
N GLU A 226 -17.26 -8.28 18.24
CA GLU A 226 -18.42 -8.18 17.34
C GLU A 226 -18.95 -9.57 16.96
N PHE A 227 -18.08 -10.51 16.59
CA PHE A 227 -18.47 -11.89 16.35
C PHE A 227 -19.12 -12.53 17.59
N GLY A 228 -18.61 -12.24 18.80
CA GLY A 228 -19.21 -12.66 20.06
C GLY A 228 -20.62 -12.10 20.27
N LYS A 229 -20.86 -10.83 19.89
CA LYS A 229 -22.20 -10.22 19.91
C LYS A 229 -23.13 -10.90 18.91
N ASP A 230 -22.68 -11.16 17.68
CA ASP A 230 -23.47 -11.83 16.65
C ASP A 230 -23.88 -13.24 17.07
N VAL A 231 -22.96 -14.01 17.66
CA VAL A 231 -23.24 -15.34 18.21
C VAL A 231 -24.24 -15.26 19.38
N ALA A 232 -24.10 -14.29 20.28
CA ALA A 232 -25.03 -14.09 21.39
C ALA A 232 -26.43 -13.71 20.91
N GLN A 233 -26.53 -12.82 19.91
CA GLN A 233 -27.80 -12.42 19.30
C GLN A 233 -28.46 -13.59 18.57
N ALA A 234 -27.69 -14.40 17.83
CA ALA A 234 -28.18 -15.60 17.17
C ALA A 234 -28.71 -16.64 18.17
N ARG A 235 -28.01 -16.84 19.29
CA ARG A 235 -28.48 -17.73 20.38
C ARG A 235 -29.76 -17.22 21.02
N ALA A 236 -29.84 -15.93 21.35
CA ALA A 236 -31.04 -15.34 21.95
C ALA A 236 -32.25 -15.36 20.99
N ALA A 237 -32.03 -15.24 19.68
CA ALA A 237 -33.08 -15.40 18.68
C ALA A 237 -33.58 -16.84 18.60
N LEU A 238 -32.66 -17.83 18.67
CA LEU A 238 -33.01 -19.25 18.67
C LEU A 238 -33.81 -19.65 19.93
N GLU A 239 -33.39 -19.18 21.11
CA GLU A 239 -34.09 -19.42 22.38
C GLU A 239 -35.52 -18.82 22.41
N LYS A 240 -35.74 -17.70 21.71
CA LYS A 240 -37.07 -17.11 21.54
C LYS A 240 -37.95 -17.86 20.55
N LEU A 241 -37.35 -18.50 19.53
CA LEU A 241 -38.07 -19.23 18.50
C LEU A 241 -38.52 -20.61 19.01
N ASP A 242 -37.72 -21.24 19.89
CA ASP A 242 -38.00 -22.59 20.42
C ASP A 242 -37.46 -22.77 21.85
N PRO A 243 -38.23 -22.40 22.89
CA PRO A 243 -37.78 -22.38 24.28
C PRO A 243 -37.54 -23.77 24.90
N GLY A 244 -37.82 -24.86 24.18
CA GLY A 244 -37.68 -26.24 24.65
C GLY A 244 -36.50 -27.03 24.07
N VAL A 245 -35.77 -26.49 23.10
CA VAL A 245 -34.66 -27.21 22.44
C VAL A 245 -33.34 -26.83 23.09
N ALA A 246 -32.62 -27.83 23.62
CA ALA A 246 -31.28 -27.64 24.14
C ALA A 246 -30.36 -27.12 23.03
N LEU A 247 -29.70 -25.98 23.28
CA LEU A 247 -28.74 -25.41 22.34
C LEU A 247 -27.67 -26.46 21.98
N PRO A 248 -27.29 -26.58 20.70
CA PRO A 248 -26.21 -27.47 20.30
C PRO A 248 -24.93 -27.07 21.04
N LYS A 249 -24.23 -28.06 21.61
CA LYS A 249 -22.95 -27.83 22.30
C LYS A 249 -21.99 -27.11 21.36
N SER A 250 -21.38 -26.04 21.87
CA SER A 250 -20.34 -25.31 21.14
C SER A 250 -19.17 -26.24 20.84
N ALA A 251 -18.73 -26.31 19.59
CA ALA A 251 -17.51 -27.04 19.24
C ALA A 251 -16.25 -26.42 19.89
N CYS A 252 -16.34 -25.20 20.42
CA CYS A 252 -15.26 -24.53 21.13
C CYS A 252 -15.11 -24.95 22.61
N ASP A 253 -16.09 -25.64 23.20
CA ASP A 253 -16.01 -26.09 24.61
C ASP A 253 -15.19 -27.39 24.76
N ALA A 254 -14.77 -28.01 23.65
CA ALA A 254 -14.07 -29.31 23.64
C ALA A 254 -12.53 -29.22 23.77
N HIS A 255 -11.96 -28.02 23.97
CA HIS A 255 -10.50 -27.85 24.18
C HIS A 255 -10.14 -27.19 25.51
N VAL A 256 -10.80 -27.61 26.59
CA VAL A 256 -10.21 -27.55 27.94
C VAL A 256 -10.09 -28.98 28.45
N GLY A 257 -9.06 -29.68 27.95
CA GLY A 257 -8.58 -30.95 28.49
C GLY A 257 -7.09 -30.80 28.85
N PRO A 258 -6.64 -31.31 30.00
CA PRO A 258 -5.36 -30.95 30.60
C PRO A 258 -4.21 -31.71 29.92
N ASN A 259 -3.08 -31.04 29.69
CA ASN A 259 -1.77 -31.67 29.46
C ASN A 259 -0.72 -30.69 30.01
N TYR A 260 -0.07 -31.01 31.14
CA TYR A 260 1.22 -31.73 31.21
C TYR A 260 2.33 -31.03 30.44
#